data_AF-A0A9P8JZD5-F1
#
_entry.id   AF-A0A9P8JZD5-F1
#
_cell.length_a   1.000
_cell.length_b   1.000
_cell.length_c   1.000
_cell.angle_alpha   90.00
_cell.angle_beta   90.00
_cell.angle_gamma   90.00
#
_symmetry.space_group_name_H-M   'P 1'
#
loop_
_entity.id
_entity.type
_entity.pdbx_description
1 polymer ?
#
loop_
_entity_poly.entity_id
_entity_poly.type
_entity_poly.pdbx_seq_one_letter_code
_entity_poly.pdbx_strand_id
1 'polypeptide(L)'
;GFLEEWLARFTHTYPPANSALNKTYDNSSTYFPLNQSIYADATHEVVVLDTLTAFNFTALFKGPALSATGNQGTNSFVASKIVPFATHFTTQIMTCPSRNVTKQIRFLINDAVIPVSDSHPGCPVDKDGLCPFDTMVSVLQKRANEINYNYDCFANYTATAGVNYNGRAPTS
;
A
#
# COMPACT_ATOMS: atom_id res chain seq x y z
N GLY A 1 9.55 -3.71 -1.30
CA GLY A 1 9.72 -3.68 0.16
C GLY A 1 8.48 -4.26 0.78
N PHE A 2 7.86 -3.54 1.71
CA PHE A 2 6.70 -4.05 2.47
C PHE A 2 5.54 -4.60 1.61
N LEU A 3 5.22 -3.97 0.47
CA LEU A 3 4.20 -4.50 -0.44
C LEU A 3 4.53 -5.90 -0.96
N GLU A 4 5.80 -6.20 -1.23
CA GLU A 4 6.23 -7.52 -1.71
C GLU A 4 6.22 -8.55 -0.57
N GLU A 5 6.60 -8.16 0.65
CA GLU A 5 6.43 -9.01 1.84
C GLU A 5 4.95 -9.30 2.12
N TRP A 6 4.08 -8.29 1.99
CA TRP A 6 2.64 -8.45 2.12
C TRP A 6 2.11 -9.45 1.09
N LEU A 7 2.53 -9.33 -0.18
CA LEU A 7 2.18 -10.28 -1.24
C LEU A 7 2.69 -11.69 -0.93
N ALA A 8 3.91 -11.81 -0.39
CA ALA A 8 4.50 -13.08 -0.01
C ALA A 8 3.69 -13.81 1.07
N ARG A 9 3.21 -13.07 2.09
CA ARG A 9 2.35 -13.61 3.16
C ARG A 9 1.03 -14.20 2.63
N PHE A 10 0.51 -13.68 1.51
CA PHE A 10 -0.76 -14.14 0.91
C PHE A 10 -0.61 -15.15 -0.21
N THR A 11 0.51 -15.12 -0.92
CA THR A 11 0.82 -16.04 -2.02
C THR A 11 1.67 -17.23 -1.56
N HIS A 12 2.07 -17.24 -0.28
CA HIS A 12 2.97 -18.23 0.31
C HIS A 12 4.24 -18.45 -0.52
N THR A 13 4.75 -17.38 -1.13
CA THR A 13 5.95 -17.39 -1.98
C THR A 13 6.89 -16.27 -1.54
N TYR A 14 8.16 -16.58 -1.28
CA TYR A 14 9.14 -15.57 -0.86
C TYR A 14 9.35 -14.50 -1.96
N PRO A 15 9.51 -13.22 -1.57
CA PRO A 15 9.60 -12.13 -2.52
C PRO A 15 10.98 -12.11 -3.24
N PRO A 16 11.06 -11.56 -4.46
CA PRO A 16 12.32 -11.31 -5.13
C PRO A 16 13.14 -10.19 -4.45
N ALA A 17 14.44 -10.12 -4.77
CA ALA A 17 15.36 -9.12 -4.23
C ALA A 17 15.56 -7.94 -5.19
N ASN A 18 14.46 -7.28 -5.55
CA ASN A 18 14.36 -6.19 -6.52
C ASN A 18 13.95 -4.86 -5.86
N SER A 19 14.00 -4.77 -4.53
CA SER A 19 13.64 -3.58 -3.76
C SER A 19 14.48 -3.49 -2.48
N ALA A 20 14.08 -2.64 -1.52
CA ALA A 20 14.74 -2.48 -0.22
C ALA A 20 14.69 -3.70 0.73
N LEU A 21 14.23 -4.85 0.26
CA LEU A 21 14.12 -6.09 1.05
C LEU A 21 15.48 -6.70 1.40
N ASN A 22 15.55 -7.41 2.52
CA ASN A 22 16.72 -8.17 2.89
C ASN A 22 16.50 -9.65 2.57
N LYS A 23 16.99 -10.07 1.39
CA LYS A 23 16.86 -11.44 0.90
C LYS A 23 17.27 -12.52 1.90
N THR A 24 18.26 -12.27 2.75
CA THR A 24 18.71 -13.26 3.74
C THR A 24 17.64 -13.53 4.80
N TYR A 25 16.93 -12.49 5.25
CA TYR A 25 15.83 -12.64 6.20
C TYR A 25 14.53 -13.10 5.52
N ASP A 26 14.24 -12.55 4.34
CA ASP A 26 12.94 -12.74 3.66
C ASP A 26 12.86 -14.04 2.85
N ASN A 27 13.97 -14.79 2.78
CA ASN A 27 14.03 -16.14 2.21
C ASN A 27 14.29 -17.19 3.31
N SER A 28 13.70 -16.99 4.49
CA SER A 28 13.87 -17.88 5.64
C SER A 28 12.55 -18.08 6.37
N SER A 29 12.17 -19.34 6.59
CA SER A 29 10.97 -19.65 7.40
C SER A 29 11.14 -19.30 8.87
N THR A 30 12.37 -19.12 9.34
CA THR A 30 12.67 -18.73 10.73
C THR A 30 12.37 -17.26 10.98
N TYR A 31 12.73 -16.39 10.04
CA TYR A 31 12.62 -14.94 10.20
C TYR A 31 11.42 -14.34 9.46
N PHE A 32 10.99 -14.98 8.37
CA PHE A 32 9.86 -14.55 7.56
C PHE A 32 8.90 -15.73 7.28
N PRO A 33 8.22 -16.26 8.33
CA PRO A 33 7.26 -17.35 8.15
C PRO A 33 6.04 -16.89 7.34
N LEU A 34 5.62 -17.67 6.34
CA LEU A 34 4.50 -17.31 5.45
C LEU A 34 3.14 -17.91 5.88
N ASN A 35 3.07 -18.63 7.00
CA ASN A 35 1.87 -19.36 7.43
C ASN A 35 1.40 -18.93 8.83
N GLN A 36 1.45 -17.63 9.13
CA GLN A 36 0.87 -17.07 10.35
C GLN A 36 -0.51 -16.47 10.08
N SER A 37 -1.40 -16.56 11.07
CA SER A 37 -2.71 -15.90 11.00
C SER A 37 -2.64 -14.42 11.34
N ILE A 38 -1.60 -14.00 12.07
CA ILE A 38 -1.40 -12.62 12.50
C ILE A 38 0.06 -12.25 12.23
N TYR A 39 0.25 -11.06 11.64
CA TYR A 39 1.55 -10.41 11.48
C TYR A 39 1.46 -9.02 12.10
N ALA A 40 2.53 -8.58 12.74
CA ALA A 40 2.63 -7.24 13.33
C ALA A 40 4.03 -6.68 13.07
N ASP A 41 4.09 -5.56 12.37
CA ASP A 41 5.32 -4.86 12.01
C ASP A 41 5.28 -3.46 12.61
N ALA A 42 6.40 -3.01 13.20
CA ALA A 42 6.54 -1.68 13.78
C ALA A 42 7.54 -0.87 12.95
N THR A 43 7.20 0.37 12.62
CA THR A 43 8.02 1.22 11.76
C THR A 43 7.77 2.71 12.03
N HIS A 44 8.45 3.58 11.30
CA HIS A 44 8.30 5.03 11.36
C HIS A 44 7.17 5.53 10.47
N GLU A 45 6.64 6.71 10.79
CA GLU A 45 5.54 7.37 10.09
C GLU A 45 5.81 7.55 8.59
N VAL A 46 7.05 7.89 8.23
CA VAL A 46 7.46 8.04 6.84
C VAL A 46 7.36 6.72 6.06
N VAL A 47 7.71 5.60 6.70
CA VAL A 47 7.63 4.27 6.09
C VAL A 47 6.19 3.81 5.96
N VAL A 48 5.31 4.21 6.88
CA VAL A 48 3.86 4.00 6.72
C VAL A 48 3.35 4.78 5.51
N LEU A 49 3.75 6.04 5.32
CA LEU A 49 3.37 6.80 4.12
C LEU A 49 3.86 6.14 2.82
N ASP A 50 5.12 5.70 2.78
CA ASP A 50 5.69 4.98 1.63
C ASP A 50 4.90 3.70 1.34
N THR A 51 4.51 2.97 2.39
CA THR A 51 3.68 1.76 2.29
C THR A 51 2.31 2.08 1.70
N LEU A 52 1.59 3.06 2.24
CA LEU A 52 0.26 3.43 1.75
C LEU A 52 0.30 3.91 0.28
N THR A 53 1.40 4.57 -0.12
CA THR A 53 1.67 5.00 -1.50
C THR A 53 1.94 3.82 -2.42
N ALA A 54 2.77 2.87 -1.97
CA ALA A 54 3.08 1.66 -2.73
C ALA A 54 1.82 0.83 -3.02
N PHE A 55 0.92 0.72 -2.03
CA PHE A 55 -0.38 0.04 -2.15
C PHE A 55 -1.41 0.80 -3.01
N ASN A 56 -1.06 1.99 -3.53
CA ASN A 56 -1.96 2.79 -4.37
C ASN A 56 -3.29 3.16 -3.68
N PHE A 57 -3.25 3.51 -2.38
CA PHE A 57 -4.43 4.00 -1.65
C PHE A 57 -4.73 5.46 -1.98
N THR A 58 -5.10 5.74 -3.23
CA THR A 58 -5.30 7.10 -3.74
C THR A 58 -6.35 7.89 -2.94
N ALA A 59 -7.32 7.23 -2.30
CA ALA A 59 -8.29 7.87 -1.42
C ALA A 59 -7.65 8.71 -0.29
N LEU A 60 -6.43 8.36 0.15
CA LEU A 60 -5.69 9.07 1.20
C LEU A 60 -4.87 10.25 0.68
N PHE A 61 -4.57 10.27 -0.63
CA PHE A 61 -3.61 11.19 -1.24
C PHE A 61 -4.20 12.01 -2.40
N LYS A 62 -5.46 11.78 -2.77
CA LYS A 62 -6.13 12.45 -3.89
C LYS A 62 -6.22 13.94 -3.61
N GLY A 63 -5.58 14.72 -4.48
CA GLY A 63 -5.54 16.17 -4.38
C GLY A 63 -4.46 16.78 -5.28
N PRO A 64 -4.46 18.11 -5.43
CA PRO A 64 -3.37 18.83 -6.10
C PRO A 64 -2.08 18.76 -5.28
N ALA A 65 -0.94 19.11 -5.88
CA ALA A 65 0.28 19.31 -5.12
C ALA A 65 0.06 20.32 -3.97
N LEU A 66 0.73 20.09 -2.83
CA LEU A 66 0.63 20.99 -1.69
C LEU A 66 1.18 22.38 -2.07
N SER A 67 0.44 23.43 -1.71
CA SER A 67 0.89 24.80 -1.93
C SER A 67 1.96 25.20 -0.90
N ALA A 68 3.06 25.78 -1.38
CA ALA A 68 4.11 26.34 -0.54
C ALA A 68 3.69 27.63 0.20
N THR A 69 2.58 28.26 -0.20
CA THR A 69 2.11 29.53 0.39
C THR A 69 1.06 29.34 1.49
N GLY A 70 0.58 28.11 1.72
CA GLY A 70 -0.35 27.80 2.79
C GLY A 70 -1.37 26.71 2.44
N ASN A 71 -2.08 26.24 3.46
CA ASN A 71 -3.09 25.19 3.30
C ASN A 71 -4.34 25.73 2.57
N GLN A 72 -4.64 25.16 1.41
CA GLN A 72 -5.80 25.53 0.59
C GLN A 72 -7.10 24.79 0.97
N GLY A 73 -7.03 23.81 1.89
CA GLY A 73 -8.19 23.05 2.33
C GLY A 73 -8.78 22.08 1.28
N THR A 74 -8.10 21.87 0.16
CA THR A 74 -8.57 21.05 -0.97
C THR A 74 -8.02 19.62 -1.00
N ASN A 75 -7.03 19.31 -0.16
CA ASN A 75 -6.38 18.01 -0.13
C ASN A 75 -7.09 17.04 0.80
N SER A 76 -7.21 15.78 0.38
CA SER A 76 -7.62 14.68 1.27
C SER A 76 -6.51 14.32 2.27
N PHE A 77 -5.25 14.48 1.86
CA PHE A 77 -4.09 14.19 2.69
C PHE A 77 -3.98 15.17 3.87
N VAL A 78 -4.00 14.62 5.09
CA VAL A 78 -3.72 15.33 6.33
C VAL A 78 -2.83 14.46 7.20
N ALA A 79 -1.56 14.86 7.35
CA ALA A 79 -0.55 14.07 8.06
C ALA A 79 -0.99 13.67 9.47
N SER A 80 -1.59 14.59 10.24
CA SER A 80 -2.06 14.31 11.61
C SER A 80 -3.24 13.33 11.69
N LYS A 81 -3.90 13.00 10.57
CA LYS A 81 -4.98 12.00 10.51
C LYS A 81 -4.50 10.66 9.96
N ILE A 82 -3.50 10.67 9.08
CA ILE A 82 -3.02 9.47 8.39
C ILE A 82 -1.84 8.86 9.16
N VAL A 83 -0.90 9.69 9.60
CA VAL A 83 0.29 9.25 10.33
C VAL A 83 0.54 9.98 11.68
N PRO A 84 -0.45 10.08 12.59
CA PRO A 84 -0.20 10.51 13.96
C PRO A 84 0.73 9.56 14.74
N PHE A 85 1.12 9.94 15.96
CA PHE A 85 1.76 9.00 16.88
C PHE A 85 0.90 7.76 17.09
N ALA A 86 1.55 6.59 17.13
CA ALA A 86 0.90 5.28 17.26
C ALA A 86 -0.09 4.95 16.11
N THR A 87 0.21 5.44 14.90
CA THR A 87 -0.52 5.04 13.69
C THR A 87 -0.54 3.54 13.51
N HIS A 88 -1.68 3.00 13.10
CA HIS A 88 -1.80 1.60 12.73
C HIS A 88 -2.48 1.43 11.38
N PHE A 89 -1.80 0.70 10.50
CA PHE A 89 -2.32 0.25 9.21
C PHE A 89 -2.64 -1.24 9.33
N THR A 90 -3.89 -1.61 9.04
CA THR A 90 -4.39 -2.97 9.26
C THR A 90 -4.99 -3.53 7.98
N THR A 91 -4.49 -4.70 7.55
CA THR A 91 -5.15 -5.54 6.55
C THR A 91 -6.03 -6.57 7.26
N GLN A 92 -7.31 -6.66 6.90
CA GLN A 92 -8.23 -7.65 7.45
C GLN A 92 -8.73 -8.58 6.37
N ILE A 93 -8.65 -9.90 6.60
CA ILE A 93 -9.23 -10.92 5.74
C ILE A 93 -10.37 -11.58 6.50
N MET A 94 -11.49 -11.80 5.83
CA MET A 94 -12.66 -12.39 6.45
C MET A 94 -13.44 -13.25 5.45
N THR A 95 -14.19 -14.19 5.99
CA THR A 95 -15.16 -14.97 5.24
C THR A 95 -16.54 -14.40 5.51
N CYS A 96 -17.21 -13.93 4.46
CA CYS A 96 -18.56 -13.39 4.48
C CYS A 96 -19.52 -14.34 3.74
N PRO A 97 -20.24 -15.25 4.43
CA PRO A 97 -21.09 -16.25 3.77
C PRO A 97 -22.23 -15.68 2.94
N SER A 98 -22.68 -14.46 3.23
CA SER A 98 -23.76 -13.77 2.52
C SER A 98 -23.33 -13.13 1.19
N ARG A 99 -22.04 -13.18 0.83
CA ARG A 99 -21.51 -12.59 -0.41
C ARG A 99 -21.25 -13.66 -1.47
N ASN A 100 -21.39 -13.28 -2.74
CA ASN A 100 -21.09 -14.13 -3.89
C ASN A 100 -19.65 -14.67 -3.87
N VAL A 101 -18.68 -13.79 -3.60
CA VAL A 101 -17.32 -14.19 -3.25
C VAL A 101 -17.18 -14.10 -1.75
N THR A 102 -16.99 -15.23 -1.07
CA THR A 102 -17.04 -15.27 0.39
C THR A 102 -15.77 -14.73 1.04
N LYS A 103 -14.60 -15.02 0.47
CA LYS A 103 -13.31 -14.51 1.00
C LYS A 103 -13.11 -13.06 0.57
N GLN A 104 -13.09 -12.17 1.55
CA GLN A 104 -12.99 -10.72 1.36
C GLN A 104 -11.76 -10.17 2.07
N ILE A 105 -11.32 -9.00 1.63
CA ILE A 105 -10.24 -8.23 2.22
C ILE A 105 -10.63 -6.75 2.33
N ARG A 106 -10.15 -6.07 3.37
CA ARG A 106 -10.22 -4.62 3.48
C ARG A 106 -9.00 -4.07 4.21
N PHE A 107 -8.82 -2.76 4.12
CA PHE A 107 -7.73 -2.03 4.74
C PHE A 107 -8.25 -0.93 5.64
N LEU A 108 -7.56 -0.71 6.76
CA LEU A 108 -7.87 0.34 7.71
C LEU A 108 -6.59 1.13 8.01
N ILE A 109 -6.75 2.43 8.22
CA ILE A 109 -5.73 3.33 8.77
C ILE A 109 -6.36 4.10 9.93
N ASN A 110 -5.81 3.96 11.14
CA ASN A 110 -6.32 4.62 12.35
C ASN A 110 -7.84 4.43 12.53
N ASP A 111 -8.29 3.17 12.46
CA ASP A 111 -9.69 2.71 12.54
C ASP A 111 -10.62 3.17 11.40
N ALA A 112 -10.14 4.00 10.47
CA ALA A 112 -10.89 4.38 9.28
C ALA A 112 -10.67 3.38 8.14
N VAL A 113 -11.77 2.93 7.54
CA VAL A 113 -11.73 2.07 6.33
C VAL A 113 -11.20 2.88 5.14
N ILE A 114 -10.25 2.30 4.40
CA ILE A 114 -9.72 2.90 3.16
C ILE A 114 -10.56 2.40 1.97
N PRO A 115 -11.28 3.28 1.24
CA PRO A 115 -11.96 2.90 0.02
C PRO A 115 -10.96 2.54 -1.08
N VAL A 116 -11.20 1.42 -1.78
CA VAL A 116 -10.29 0.89 -2.82
C VAL A 116 -10.91 0.82 -4.21
N SER A 117 -12.21 1.06 -4.36
CA SER A 117 -12.92 0.94 -5.65
C SER A 117 -12.33 1.80 -6.76
N ASP A 118 -11.85 3.00 -6.40
CA ASP A 118 -11.33 3.97 -7.36
C ASP A 118 -9.89 3.65 -7.81
N SER A 119 -9.13 2.90 -7.00
CA SER A 119 -7.70 2.64 -7.23
C SER A 119 -7.35 1.18 -7.50
N HIS A 120 -8.27 0.25 -7.25
CA HIS A 120 -8.06 -1.18 -7.41
C HIS A 120 -9.09 -1.78 -8.37
N PRO A 121 -8.74 -1.90 -9.68
CA PRO A 121 -9.67 -2.39 -10.70
C PRO A 121 -10.29 -3.75 -10.35
N GLY A 122 -11.62 -3.84 -10.47
CA GLY A 122 -12.39 -5.03 -10.13
C GLY A 122 -12.89 -5.10 -8.69
N CYS A 123 -12.43 -4.21 -7.81
CA CYS A 123 -13.05 -4.03 -6.49
C CYS A 123 -14.34 -3.20 -6.62
N PRO A 124 -15.48 -3.65 -6.07
CA PRO A 124 -16.73 -2.90 -6.13
C PRO A 124 -16.69 -1.68 -5.20
N VAL A 125 -17.58 -0.72 -5.45
CA VAL A 125 -17.95 0.26 -4.42
C VAL A 125 -18.68 -0.47 -3.31
N ASP A 126 -18.12 -0.47 -2.11
CA ASP A 126 -18.58 -1.26 -0.99
C ASP A 126 -18.65 -0.41 0.28
N LYS A 127 -19.80 -0.45 0.97
CA LYS A 127 -20.03 0.35 2.19
C LYS A 127 -19.09 -0.03 3.34
N ASP A 128 -18.56 -1.25 3.35
CA ASP A 128 -17.65 -1.77 4.38
C ASP A 128 -16.18 -1.77 3.90
N GLY A 129 -15.92 -1.23 2.69
CA GLY A 129 -14.61 -1.21 2.03
C GLY A 129 -14.09 -2.58 1.62
N LEU A 130 -14.96 -3.57 1.47
CA LEU A 130 -14.59 -4.94 1.15
C LEU A 130 -14.34 -5.13 -0.35
N CYS A 131 -13.28 -5.86 -0.67
CA CYS A 131 -12.98 -6.34 -2.02
C CYS A 131 -12.80 -7.88 -2.00
N PRO A 132 -13.17 -8.60 -3.08
CA PRO A 132 -12.78 -9.99 -3.26
C PRO A 132 -11.27 -10.19 -3.07
N PHE A 133 -10.89 -11.16 -2.23
CA PHE A 133 -9.49 -11.37 -1.84
C PHE A 133 -8.56 -11.58 -3.05
N ASP A 134 -8.91 -12.48 -3.96
CA ASP A 134 -8.07 -12.80 -5.11
C ASP A 134 -7.94 -11.62 -6.09
N THR A 135 -9.02 -10.83 -6.23
CA THR A 135 -8.99 -9.59 -7.03
C THR A 135 -7.96 -8.62 -6.46
N MET A 136 -7.99 -8.38 -5.14
CA MET A 136 -7.04 -7.47 -4.48
C MET A 136 -5.60 -7.94 -4.63
N VAL A 137 -5.33 -9.23 -4.37
CA VAL A 137 -3.98 -9.80 -4.52
C VAL A 137 -3.49 -9.64 -5.96
N SER A 138 -4.32 -9.93 -6.96
CA SER A 138 -3.96 -9.77 -8.37
C SER A 138 -3.65 -8.32 -8.74
N VAL A 139 -4.44 -7.36 -8.25
CA VAL A 139 -4.19 -5.92 -8.48
C VAL A 139 -2.87 -5.51 -7.84
N LEU A 140 -2.61 -5.91 -6.60
CA LEU A 140 -1.39 -5.53 -5.89
C LEU A 140 -0.14 -6.21 -6.45
N GLN A 141 -0.24 -7.42 -7.02
CA GLN A 141 0.84 -8.04 -7.80
C GLN A 141 1.19 -7.20 -9.03
N LYS A 142 0.19 -6.74 -9.79
CA LYS A 142 0.40 -5.84 -10.94
C LYS A 142 1.07 -4.54 -10.49
N ARG A 143 0.57 -3.94 -9.42
CA ARG A 143 1.14 -2.72 -8.83
C ARG A 143 2.60 -2.92 -8.43
N ALA A 144 2.94 -4.03 -7.76
CA ALA A 144 4.32 -4.32 -7.39
C ALA A 144 5.24 -4.41 -8.63
N ASN A 145 4.77 -5.02 -9.73
CA ASN A 145 5.52 -5.12 -10.98
C ASN A 145 5.67 -3.78 -11.73
N GLU A 146 4.79 -2.81 -11.48
CA GLU A 146 4.93 -1.46 -12.04
C GLU A 146 6.03 -0.66 -11.36
N ILE A 147 6.30 -0.91 -10.07
CA ILE A 147 7.29 -0.19 -9.27
C ILE A 147 8.69 -0.65 -9.69
N ASN A 148 9.53 0.30 -10.09
CA ASN A 148 10.89 0.02 -10.52
C ASN A 148 11.86 0.68 -9.54
N TYR A 149 12.12 -0.01 -8.43
CA TYR A 149 12.99 0.48 -7.35
C TYR A 149 14.35 0.96 -7.86
N ASN A 150 14.96 0.23 -8.79
CA ASN A 150 16.27 0.61 -9.31
C ASN A 150 16.24 1.93 -10.09
N TYR A 151 15.21 2.11 -10.92
CA TYR A 151 15.02 3.39 -11.62
C TYR A 151 14.65 4.49 -10.63
N ASP A 152 13.62 4.24 -9.81
CA ASP A 152 13.03 5.21 -8.90
C ASP A 152 14.02 5.68 -7.79
N CYS A 153 15.11 4.95 -7.52
CA CYS A 153 16.13 5.32 -6.54
C CYS A 153 17.50 5.67 -7.12
N PHE A 154 17.90 5.09 -8.26
CA PHE A 154 19.28 5.20 -8.76
C PHE A 154 19.40 5.73 -10.19
N ALA A 155 18.30 5.94 -10.92
CA ALA A 155 18.37 6.54 -12.23
C ALA A 155 18.70 8.04 -12.15
N ASN A 156 19.16 8.60 -13.27
CA ASN A 156 19.39 10.02 -13.40
C ASN A 156 18.14 10.71 -13.94
N TYR A 157 17.42 11.42 -13.06
CA TYR A 157 16.26 12.24 -13.41
C TYR A 157 16.27 13.54 -12.59
N THR A 158 15.58 14.56 -13.09
CA THR A 158 15.37 15.81 -12.35
C THR A 158 13.90 15.92 -11.98
N ALA A 159 13.60 15.96 -10.68
CA ALA A 159 12.25 16.21 -10.19
C ALA A 159 11.96 17.71 -10.16
N THR A 160 10.79 18.11 -10.67
CA THR A 160 10.32 19.49 -10.60
C THR A 160 9.42 19.66 -9.38
N ALA A 161 9.72 20.64 -8.53
CA ALA A 161 8.89 20.95 -7.37
C ALA A 161 7.45 21.28 -7.80
N GLY A 162 6.47 20.74 -7.06
CA GLY A 162 5.04 20.96 -7.34
C GLY A 162 4.44 20.05 -8.42
N VAL A 163 5.22 19.15 -9.02
CA VAL A 163 4.71 18.12 -9.94
C VAL A 163 4.40 16.83 -9.17
N ASN A 164 3.20 16.29 -9.36
CA ASN A 164 2.80 15.02 -8.77
C ASN A 164 3.17 13.85 -9.71
N TYR A 165 4.19 13.08 -9.32
CA TYR A 165 4.64 11.88 -10.03
C TYR A 165 4.01 10.58 -9.47
N ASN A 166 2.89 10.70 -8.74
CA ASN A 166 2.15 9.58 -8.15
C ASN A 166 3.03 8.64 -7.31
N GLY A 167 3.91 9.23 -6.48
CA GLY A 167 4.82 8.51 -5.61
C GLY A 167 6.01 7.84 -6.31
N ARG A 168 6.32 8.22 -7.55
CA ARG A 168 7.43 7.68 -8.34
C ARG A 168 8.43 8.74 -8.78
N ALA A 169 9.55 8.32 -9.33
CA ALA A 169 10.45 9.22 -10.03
C ALA A 169 9.83 9.71 -11.36
N PRO A 170 10.18 10.92 -11.83
CA PRO A 170 9.89 11.34 -13.18
C PRO A 170 10.40 10.33 -14.21
N THR A 171 9.55 9.95 -15.16
CA THR A 171 9.91 9.17 -16.34
C THR A 171 9.90 10.08 -17.56
N SER A 172 10.90 9.94 -18.45
CA SER A 172 10.95 10.60 -19.75
C SER A 172 9.88 10.09 -20.71
#